data_AF-A0A938H0P6-F1
#
_entry.id   AF-A0A938H0P6-F1
#
_cell.length_a   1.000
_cell.length_b   1.000
_cell.length_c   1.000
_cell.angle_alpha   90.00
_cell.angle_beta   90.00
_cell.angle_gamma   90.00
#
_symmetry.space_group_name_H-M   'P 1'
#
loop_
_entity.id
_entity.type
_entity.pdbx_description
1 polymer ?
#
loop_
_entity_poly.entity_id
_entity_poly.type
_entity_poly.pdbx_seq_one_letter_code
_entity_poly.pdbx_strand_id
1 'polypeptide(L)'
;MRPLLLLPLLLATGPGPGLAREGLVLVEAEGFAQRGGWVVDPQFMDLMGSPYLLAHGLGRPVADATTAVVVPTAGRYRVWVRTMDWVARRQAPGTPGRFHLLVGGRPLAAAFGTVGAEWHWQDGGFVELPAGRVALALRDLTGFEGRCDAILFARDPGFTPPNRDPALAVFRRNCLGLPEQPEPAGEFDFVVTGGGIAGTCAALTAARLGLKVALVQDRPVLGGNNSSEVRVWLQGARNEEPWPNIGNVVAELEQDDRAHYGPANRAELYEDEKKLAVVRAEPNITLLLEHRVNAVETASGPPPRITAVIAQSTLTGRRRRLAARWFADCTGDATVGALAGAD
;
A
#
# COMPACT_ATOMS: atom_id res chain seq x y z
N MET A 1 -11.89 -40.96 42.10
CA MET A 1 -12.20 -39.51 42.17
C MET A 1 -11.03 -38.77 41.54
N ARG A 2 -11.18 -38.30 40.29
CA ARG A 2 -10.16 -37.55 39.55
C ARG A 2 -10.38 -36.05 39.81
N PRO A 3 -9.36 -35.22 40.06
CA PRO A 3 -9.55 -33.80 40.27
C PRO A 3 -9.83 -33.11 38.93
N LEU A 4 -10.88 -32.30 38.86
CA LEU A 4 -11.12 -31.34 37.80
C LEU A 4 -10.06 -30.23 37.89
N LEU A 5 -9.17 -30.15 36.89
CA LEU A 5 -8.35 -28.97 36.66
C LEU A 5 -9.21 -27.94 35.90
N LEU A 6 -9.58 -26.85 36.59
CA LEU A 6 -10.10 -25.65 35.93
C LEU A 6 -8.96 -24.99 35.14
N LEU A 7 -9.06 -25.00 33.81
CA LEU A 7 -8.23 -24.19 32.93
C LEU A 7 -8.69 -22.72 33.07
N PRO A 8 -7.82 -21.75 33.35
CA PRO A 8 -8.22 -20.35 33.35
C PRO A 8 -8.49 -19.92 31.90
N LEU A 9 -9.70 -19.41 31.67
CA LEU A 9 -10.11 -18.79 30.42
C LEU A 9 -9.27 -17.52 30.22
N LEU A 10 -8.20 -17.58 29.42
CA LEU A 10 -7.50 -16.38 28.96
C LEU A 10 -8.46 -15.62 28.02
N LEU A 11 -9.11 -14.59 28.56
CA LEU A 11 -9.72 -13.54 27.75
C LEU A 11 -8.60 -12.89 26.92
N ALA A 12 -8.61 -13.15 25.61
CA ALA A 12 -7.79 -12.44 24.66
C ALA A 12 -8.20 -10.96 24.69
N THR A 13 -7.43 -10.15 25.41
CA THR A 13 -7.50 -8.69 25.32
C THR A 13 -7.08 -8.29 23.92
N GLY A 14 -8.00 -7.70 23.15
CA GLY A 14 -7.68 -7.07 21.87
C GLY A 14 -6.57 -6.02 22.02
N PRO A 15 -5.99 -5.54 20.91
CA PRO A 15 -4.92 -4.55 20.96
C PRO A 15 -5.41 -3.32 21.73
N GLY A 16 -4.74 -2.99 22.83
CA GLY A 16 -5.02 -1.78 23.59
C GLY A 16 -4.85 -0.54 22.69
N PRO A 17 -5.55 0.56 22.97
CA PRO A 17 -5.36 1.80 22.24
C PRO A 17 -3.90 2.22 22.39
N GLY A 18 -3.17 2.25 21.27
CA GLY A 18 -1.88 2.93 21.22
C GLY A 18 -2.06 4.34 21.76
N LEU A 19 -1.06 4.83 22.50
CA LEU A 19 -1.04 6.17 23.08
C LEU A 19 -1.27 7.22 21.98
N ALA A 20 -2.54 7.56 21.74
CA ALA A 20 -2.90 8.74 20.98
C ALA A 20 -2.28 9.92 21.72
N ARG A 21 -1.32 10.60 21.08
CA ARG A 21 -0.83 11.87 21.60
C ARG A 21 -2.06 12.76 21.79
N GLU A 22 -2.28 13.22 23.02
CA GLU A 22 -3.47 13.99 23.37
C GLU A 22 -3.67 15.14 22.38
N GLY A 23 -4.75 15.09 21.60
CA GLY A 23 -5.12 16.15 20.67
C GLY A 23 -4.59 16.04 19.25
N LEU A 24 -3.98 14.92 18.88
CA LEU A 24 -3.69 14.58 17.49
C LEU A 24 -4.62 13.47 17.01
N VAL A 25 -5.18 13.63 15.81
CA VAL A 25 -5.97 12.61 15.12
C VAL A 25 -5.45 12.51 13.69
N LEU A 26 -4.67 11.46 13.41
CA LEU A 26 -4.13 11.17 12.09
C LEU A 26 -5.05 10.16 11.37
N VAL A 27 -5.34 10.43 10.11
CA VAL A 27 -6.09 9.56 9.21
C VAL A 27 -5.26 9.37 7.95
N GLU A 28 -4.77 8.14 7.73
CA GLU A 28 -4.12 7.75 6.49
C GLU A 28 -5.20 7.53 5.41
N ALA A 29 -5.03 8.14 4.23
CA ALA A 29 -6.07 8.19 3.22
C ALA A 29 -6.38 6.80 2.63
N GLU A 30 -5.38 5.93 2.47
CA GLU A 30 -5.55 4.55 2.01
C GLU A 30 -6.48 3.72 2.90
N GLY A 31 -6.60 4.12 4.17
CA GLY A 31 -7.47 3.52 5.19
C GLY A 31 -8.93 3.99 5.12
N PHE A 32 -9.33 4.78 4.11
CA PHE A 32 -10.72 5.16 3.93
C PHE A 32 -11.61 3.93 3.69
N ALA A 33 -12.72 3.86 4.41
CA ALA A 33 -13.63 2.72 4.40
C ALA A 33 -14.32 2.50 3.05
N GLN A 34 -14.60 3.58 2.32
CA GLN A 34 -15.13 3.56 0.96
C GLN A 34 -14.30 4.51 0.11
N ARG A 35 -13.67 4.01 -0.94
CA ARG A 35 -12.78 4.84 -1.77
C ARG A 35 -13.50 5.55 -2.90
N GLY A 36 -14.78 5.23 -3.14
CA GLY A 36 -15.53 5.81 -4.26
C GLY A 36 -14.83 5.45 -5.57
N GLY A 37 -14.43 6.46 -6.35
CA GLY A 37 -13.59 6.27 -7.52
C GLY A 37 -12.11 6.62 -7.30
N TRP A 38 -11.68 6.82 -6.05
CA TRP A 38 -10.27 6.94 -5.70
C TRP A 38 -9.62 5.55 -5.60
N VAL A 39 -8.35 5.46 -5.96
CA VAL A 39 -7.56 4.22 -5.87
C VAL A 39 -6.38 4.40 -4.93
N VAL A 40 -5.95 3.31 -4.26
CA VAL A 40 -4.73 3.31 -3.46
C VAL A 40 -3.54 3.16 -4.40
N ASP A 41 -2.60 4.10 -4.31
CA ASP A 41 -1.37 4.06 -5.09
C ASP A 41 -0.15 3.89 -4.16
N PRO A 42 0.50 2.71 -4.15
CA PRO A 42 1.71 2.45 -3.37
C PRO A 42 3.01 2.83 -4.11
N GLN A 43 2.96 3.30 -5.37
CA GLN A 43 4.12 3.37 -6.27
C GLN A 43 5.33 4.13 -5.71
N PHE A 44 5.11 5.18 -4.92
CA PHE A 44 6.17 6.07 -4.43
C PHE A 44 6.46 5.95 -2.93
N MET A 45 6.08 4.83 -2.30
CA MET A 45 6.29 4.60 -0.87
C MET A 45 7.74 4.75 -0.40
N ASP A 46 8.72 4.49 -1.27
CA ASP A 46 10.16 4.69 -1.03
C ASP A 46 10.56 6.17 -0.96
N LEU A 47 9.81 7.06 -1.61
CA LEU A 47 10.02 8.51 -1.55
C LEU A 47 9.18 9.18 -0.46
N MET A 48 7.96 8.68 -0.23
CA MET A 48 6.95 9.38 0.57
C MET A 48 6.61 8.70 1.91
N GLY A 49 7.07 7.46 2.11
CA GLY A 49 6.88 6.68 3.32
C GLY A 49 5.49 6.01 3.48
N SER A 50 4.58 6.23 2.55
CA SER A 50 3.18 5.76 2.60
C SER A 50 2.55 5.62 1.21
N PRO A 51 1.49 4.80 1.05
CA PRO A 51 0.57 4.91 -0.08
C PRO A 51 -0.23 6.22 -0.01
N TYR A 52 -1.00 6.52 -1.06
CA TYR A 52 -1.94 7.64 -1.06
C TYR A 52 -3.19 7.29 -1.87
N LEU A 53 -4.27 8.07 -1.69
CA LEU A 53 -5.42 8.00 -2.58
C LEU A 53 -5.22 8.89 -3.80
N LEU A 54 -5.46 8.31 -4.97
CA LEU A 54 -5.41 8.97 -6.27
C LEU A 54 -6.80 9.02 -6.92
N ALA A 55 -7.26 10.21 -7.32
CA ALA A 55 -8.45 10.42 -8.12
C ALA A 55 -8.08 10.52 -9.61
N HIS A 56 -8.28 9.45 -10.38
CA HIS A 56 -8.04 9.44 -11.83
C HIS A 56 -9.34 9.12 -12.60
N GLY A 57 -10.08 10.15 -12.96
CA GLY A 57 -11.35 10.05 -13.70
C GLY A 57 -11.25 10.54 -15.15
N LEU A 58 -10.05 10.65 -15.72
CA LEU A 58 -9.80 11.13 -17.09
C LEU A 58 -10.45 12.50 -17.37
N GLY A 59 -10.35 13.41 -16.40
CA GLY A 59 -10.92 14.77 -16.49
C GLY A 59 -12.38 14.87 -16.07
N ARG A 60 -12.99 13.77 -15.59
CA ARG A 60 -14.32 13.78 -14.96
C ARG A 60 -14.17 13.47 -13.48
N PRO A 61 -14.70 14.31 -12.57
CA PRO A 61 -14.63 14.04 -11.14
C PRO A 61 -15.10 12.64 -10.77
N VAL A 62 -14.32 11.96 -9.94
CA VAL A 62 -14.67 10.62 -9.44
C VAL A 62 -15.59 10.70 -8.23
N ALA A 63 -16.27 9.59 -7.90
CA ALA A 63 -17.11 9.52 -6.70
C ALA A 63 -16.28 9.75 -5.42
N ASP A 64 -16.86 10.46 -4.44
CA ASP A 64 -16.21 10.82 -3.18
C ASP A 64 -15.67 9.57 -2.44
N ALA A 65 -14.44 9.66 -1.93
CA ALA A 65 -13.95 8.70 -0.95
C ALA A 65 -14.48 9.13 0.44
N THR A 66 -14.96 8.19 1.24
CA THR A 66 -15.58 8.47 2.54
C THR A 66 -15.06 7.56 3.64
N THR A 67 -14.98 8.12 4.85
CA THR A 67 -14.66 7.39 6.07
C THR A 67 -15.26 8.09 7.28
N ALA A 68 -15.02 7.57 8.47
CA ALA A 68 -15.30 8.28 9.70
C ALA A 68 -14.12 8.15 10.67
N VAL A 69 -13.89 9.20 11.44
CA VAL A 69 -12.85 9.26 12.45
C VAL A 69 -13.46 9.46 13.83
N VAL A 70 -12.82 8.91 14.87
CA VAL A 70 -13.22 9.15 16.25
C VAL A 70 -12.40 10.30 16.81
N VAL A 71 -13.07 11.39 17.18
CA VAL A 71 -12.47 12.55 17.83
C VAL A 71 -12.55 12.34 19.35
N PRO A 72 -11.41 12.28 20.06
CA PRO A 72 -11.42 11.91 21.48
C PRO A 72 -11.98 13.01 22.40
N THR A 73 -11.89 14.28 22.01
CA THR A 73 -12.41 15.39 22.81
C THR A 73 -12.94 16.47 21.88
N ALA A 74 -14.08 17.05 22.22
CA ALA A 74 -14.63 18.17 21.48
C ALA A 74 -13.69 19.39 21.56
N GLY A 75 -13.69 20.22 20.52
CA GLY A 75 -12.99 21.49 20.52
C GLY A 75 -12.49 21.90 19.14
N ARG A 76 -11.62 22.91 19.15
CA ARG A 76 -11.02 23.48 17.95
C ARG A 76 -9.79 22.69 17.53
N TYR A 77 -9.74 22.32 16.25
CA TYR A 77 -8.62 21.60 15.64
C TYR A 77 -8.13 22.35 14.41
N ARG A 78 -6.81 22.48 14.26
CA ARG A 78 -6.18 22.81 12.98
C ARG A 78 -6.14 21.58 12.10
N VAL A 79 -6.50 21.73 10.83
CA VAL A 79 -6.51 20.64 9.86
C VAL A 79 -5.29 20.79 8.95
N TRP A 80 -4.56 19.70 8.76
CA TRP A 80 -3.49 19.58 7.78
C TRP A 80 -3.83 18.43 6.83
N VAL A 81 -3.61 18.64 5.54
CA VAL A 81 -3.75 17.58 4.53
C VAL A 81 -2.40 17.40 3.83
N ARG A 82 -1.86 16.18 3.86
CA ARG A 82 -0.63 15.87 3.13
C ARG A 82 -0.96 15.61 1.66
N THR A 83 -0.42 16.46 0.80
CA THR A 83 -0.73 16.54 -0.63
C THR A 83 0.40 17.22 -1.39
N MET A 84 0.27 17.33 -2.70
CA MET A 84 1.11 18.18 -3.55
C MET A 84 0.31 18.70 -4.75
N ASP A 85 0.75 19.82 -5.32
CA ASP A 85 0.45 20.17 -6.70
C ASP A 85 1.42 19.40 -7.61
N TRP A 86 0.89 18.39 -8.28
CA TRP A 86 1.71 17.46 -9.04
C TRP A 86 2.24 18.03 -10.35
N VAL A 87 1.61 19.09 -10.89
CA VAL A 87 2.09 19.77 -12.10
C VAL A 87 3.05 20.91 -11.80
N ALA A 88 3.13 21.37 -10.54
CA ALA A 88 4.03 22.46 -10.15
C ALA A 88 5.50 22.19 -10.52
N ARG A 89 5.96 20.93 -10.45
CA ARG A 89 7.31 20.53 -10.90
C ARG A 89 7.57 20.82 -12.39
N ARG A 90 6.51 20.86 -13.20
CA ARG A 90 6.56 21.14 -14.63
C ARG A 90 6.33 22.61 -14.96
N GLN A 91 6.06 23.46 -13.96
CA GLN A 91 5.68 24.86 -14.15
C GLN A 91 4.49 25.02 -15.12
N ALA A 92 3.62 24.02 -15.19
CA ALA A 92 2.47 24.03 -16.07
C ALA A 92 1.39 24.99 -15.52
N PRO A 93 0.61 25.64 -16.38
CA PRO A 93 -0.50 26.48 -15.94
C PRO A 93 -1.64 25.63 -15.35
N GLY A 94 -2.28 26.16 -14.31
CA GLY A 94 -3.41 25.53 -13.63
C GLY A 94 -2.99 24.54 -12.54
N THR A 95 -4.00 23.97 -11.89
CA THR A 95 -3.85 23.01 -10.79
C THR A 95 -4.83 21.87 -11.02
N PRO A 96 -4.59 20.94 -11.97
CA PRO A 96 -5.34 19.69 -12.02
C PRO A 96 -5.10 18.88 -10.74
N GLY A 97 -6.07 18.08 -10.33
CA GLY A 97 -5.97 17.24 -9.13
C GLY A 97 -6.45 17.95 -7.86
N ARG A 98 -7.25 19.02 -7.99
CA ARG A 98 -7.85 19.67 -6.82
C ARG A 98 -8.92 18.80 -6.23
N PHE A 99 -9.00 18.85 -4.91
CA PHE A 99 -10.05 18.20 -4.15
C PHE A 99 -10.41 19.02 -2.91
N HIS A 100 -11.58 18.75 -2.35
CA HIS A 100 -11.98 19.27 -1.05
C HIS A 100 -11.97 18.15 -0.01
N LEU A 101 -11.53 18.48 1.20
CA LEU A 101 -11.85 17.71 2.39
C LEU A 101 -13.19 18.19 2.95
N LEU A 102 -14.12 17.26 3.14
CA LEU A 102 -15.38 17.50 3.84
C LEU A 102 -15.28 16.93 5.24
N VAL A 103 -15.71 17.72 6.23
CA VAL A 103 -15.75 17.35 7.65
C VAL A 103 -17.19 17.51 8.13
N GLY A 104 -17.82 16.41 8.58
CA GLY A 104 -19.24 16.40 8.93
C GLY A 104 -20.15 16.80 7.75
N GLY A 105 -19.75 16.45 6.53
CA GLY A 105 -20.46 16.79 5.29
C GLY A 105 -20.27 18.23 4.80
N ARG A 106 -19.49 19.06 5.50
CA ARG A 106 -19.20 20.44 5.09
C ARG A 106 -17.80 20.54 4.50
N PRO A 107 -17.62 21.09 3.28
CA PRO A 107 -16.29 21.31 2.72
C PRO A 107 -15.52 22.36 3.54
N LEU A 108 -14.23 22.13 3.71
CA LEU A 108 -13.33 23.18 4.17
C LEU A 108 -13.24 24.31 3.12
N ALA A 109 -12.89 25.51 3.58
CA ALA A 109 -12.70 26.65 2.68
C ALA A 109 -11.49 26.47 1.74
N ALA A 110 -10.47 25.75 2.19
CA ALA A 110 -9.30 25.42 1.39
C ALA A 110 -9.62 24.32 0.37
N ALA A 111 -9.20 24.54 -0.88
CA ALA A 111 -9.00 23.47 -1.86
C ALA A 111 -7.58 22.92 -1.71
N PHE A 112 -7.43 21.60 -1.81
CA PHE A 112 -6.16 20.90 -1.64
C PHE A 112 -5.59 20.43 -2.97
N GLY A 113 -4.29 20.12 -3.00
CA GLY A 113 -3.59 19.73 -4.23
C GLY A 113 -3.24 20.92 -5.13
N THR A 114 -3.15 22.12 -4.55
CA THR A 114 -2.98 23.38 -5.28
C THR A 114 -1.67 24.09 -4.98
N VAL A 115 -0.86 23.56 -4.06
CA VAL A 115 0.37 24.18 -3.58
C VAL A 115 1.47 23.12 -3.52
N GLY A 116 2.72 23.54 -3.71
CA GLY A 116 3.90 22.73 -3.42
C GLY A 116 4.19 21.68 -4.49
N ALA A 117 5.38 21.79 -5.08
CA ALA A 117 5.92 20.80 -6.03
C ALA A 117 6.40 19.51 -5.34
N GLU A 118 6.51 19.50 -4.01
CA GLU A 118 6.85 18.33 -3.21
C GLU A 118 5.68 17.98 -2.27
N TRP A 119 5.64 16.73 -1.84
CA TRP A 119 4.75 16.30 -0.77
C TRP A 119 4.95 17.15 0.47
N HIS A 120 3.88 17.77 0.95
CA HIS A 120 3.88 18.64 2.11
C HIS A 120 2.52 18.63 2.81
N TRP A 121 2.49 19.13 4.04
CA TRP A 121 1.25 19.37 4.78
C TRP A 121 0.67 20.73 4.38
N GLN A 122 -0.39 20.73 3.58
CA GLN A 122 -1.14 21.92 3.24
C GLN A 122 -2.10 22.28 4.39
N ASP A 123 -2.09 23.54 4.82
CA ASP A 123 -2.97 24.03 5.89
C ASP A 123 -4.43 24.12 5.40
N GLY A 124 -5.32 23.45 6.12
CA GLY A 124 -6.77 23.45 5.87
C GLY A 124 -7.54 24.46 6.74
N GLY A 125 -6.85 25.19 7.62
CA GLY A 125 -7.45 26.10 8.59
C GLY A 125 -7.96 25.38 9.84
N PHE A 126 -8.91 26.02 10.54
CA PHE A 126 -9.47 25.50 11.79
C PHE A 126 -10.91 25.01 11.62
N VAL A 127 -11.25 23.96 12.35
CA VAL A 127 -12.60 23.42 12.48
C VAL A 127 -12.96 23.20 13.94
N GLU A 128 -14.24 23.35 14.27
CA GLU A 128 -14.81 22.90 15.54
C GLU A 128 -15.34 21.48 15.37
N LEU A 129 -14.85 20.55 16.19
CA LEU A 129 -15.24 19.15 16.15
C LEU A 129 -15.95 18.75 17.44
N PRO A 130 -17.06 17.99 17.36
CA PRO A 130 -17.61 17.31 18.52
C PRO A 130 -16.72 16.13 18.92
N ALA A 131 -16.82 15.69 20.18
CA ALA A 131 -16.30 14.38 20.57
C ALA A 131 -17.12 13.26 19.91
N GLY A 132 -16.47 12.14 19.60
CA GLY A 132 -17.12 10.98 18.98
C GLY A 132 -16.89 10.89 17.48
N ARG A 133 -17.79 10.19 16.79
CA ARG A 133 -17.62 9.83 15.37
C ARG A 133 -17.94 11.02 14.47
N VAL A 134 -16.99 11.41 13.63
CA VAL A 134 -17.13 12.48 12.62
C VAL A 134 -16.89 11.90 11.23
N ALA A 135 -17.82 12.17 10.30
CA ALA A 135 -17.69 11.75 8.92
C ALA A 135 -16.67 12.61 8.16
N LEU A 136 -15.84 11.97 7.34
CA LEU A 136 -14.88 12.61 6.45
C LEU A 136 -15.15 12.18 5.00
N ALA A 137 -14.96 13.09 4.06
CA ALA A 137 -14.95 12.74 2.65
C ALA A 137 -13.91 13.53 1.85
N LEU A 138 -13.33 12.89 0.84
CA LEU A 138 -12.51 13.54 -0.19
C LEU A 138 -13.35 13.68 -1.44
N ARG A 139 -13.60 14.93 -1.83
CA ARG A 139 -14.35 15.27 -3.03
C ARG A 139 -13.40 15.74 -4.12
N ASP A 140 -13.25 14.94 -5.16
CA ASP A 140 -12.52 15.33 -6.34
C ASP A 140 -13.25 16.45 -7.08
N LEU A 141 -12.51 17.48 -7.51
CA LEU A 141 -13.05 18.63 -8.24
C LEU A 141 -12.67 18.63 -9.71
N THR A 142 -11.76 17.75 -10.12
CA THR A 142 -11.11 17.85 -11.43
C THR A 142 -11.16 16.56 -12.24
N GLY A 143 -11.23 15.39 -11.61
CA GLY A 143 -11.14 14.12 -12.32
C GLY A 143 -9.74 13.79 -12.80
N PHE A 144 -8.72 14.53 -12.36
CA PHE A 144 -7.41 14.43 -12.98
C PHE A 144 -6.29 14.50 -11.95
N GLU A 145 -5.96 13.33 -11.41
CA GLU A 145 -4.77 13.09 -10.61
C GLU A 145 -4.79 13.81 -9.25
N GLY A 146 -5.94 13.84 -8.58
CA GLY A 146 -6.04 14.36 -7.22
C GLY A 146 -5.35 13.45 -6.21
N ARG A 147 -4.49 13.99 -5.35
CA ARG A 147 -3.61 13.20 -4.46
C ARG A 147 -3.84 13.55 -3.00
N CYS A 148 -4.30 12.59 -2.21
CA CYS A 148 -4.40 12.76 -0.76
C CYS A 148 -3.69 11.62 -0.06
N ASP A 149 -2.66 11.95 0.72
CA ASP A 149 -1.88 10.97 1.46
C ASP A 149 -2.41 10.80 2.89
N ALA A 150 -2.55 11.90 3.63
CA ALA A 150 -3.03 11.85 5.01
C ALA A 150 -3.77 13.13 5.41
N ILE A 151 -4.61 13.01 6.44
CA ILE A 151 -5.30 14.11 7.08
C ILE A 151 -4.94 14.10 8.56
N LEU A 152 -4.53 15.24 9.10
CA LEU A 152 -4.22 15.41 10.50
C LEU A 152 -5.09 16.52 11.11
N PHE A 153 -5.75 16.20 12.21
CA PHE A 153 -6.37 17.18 13.09
C PHE A 153 -5.48 17.37 14.32
N ALA A 154 -5.08 18.61 14.60
CA ALA A 154 -4.24 18.97 15.74
C ALA A 154 -4.91 20.03 16.62
N ARG A 155 -5.03 19.78 17.93
CA ARG A 155 -5.58 20.76 18.90
C ARG A 155 -4.63 21.91 19.18
N ASP A 156 -3.34 21.62 19.27
CA ASP A 156 -2.33 22.66 19.48
C ASP A 156 -2.20 23.50 18.19
N PRO A 157 -2.58 24.81 18.21
CA PRO A 157 -2.53 25.66 17.03
C PRO A 157 -1.10 25.91 16.53
N GLY A 158 -0.10 25.76 17.40
CA GLY A 158 1.33 25.89 17.08
C GLY A 158 1.96 24.61 16.55
N PHE A 159 1.26 23.47 16.62
CA PHE A 159 1.79 22.21 16.14
C PHE A 159 1.92 22.20 14.61
N THR A 160 3.11 21.82 14.14
CA THR A 160 3.41 21.57 12.73
C THR A 160 3.88 20.11 12.59
N PRO A 161 3.22 19.29 11.76
CA PRO A 161 3.64 17.90 11.56
C PRO A 161 5.00 17.80 10.86
N PRO A 162 5.84 16.81 11.20
CA PRO A 162 7.06 16.54 10.45
C PRO A 162 6.70 16.14 9.01
N ASN A 163 7.55 16.50 8.05
CA ASN A 163 7.29 16.25 6.62
C ASN A 163 8.30 15.32 5.94
N ARG A 164 9.37 14.93 6.64
CA ARG A 164 10.46 14.11 6.10
C ARG A 164 10.83 12.98 7.05
N ASP A 165 11.31 11.90 6.47
CA ASP A 165 11.87 10.78 7.22
C ASP A 165 13.24 11.13 7.82
N PRO A 166 13.61 10.51 8.96
CA PRO A 166 12.87 9.46 9.68
C PRO A 166 11.75 9.99 10.61
N ALA A 167 11.66 11.31 10.82
CA ALA A 167 10.73 11.90 11.79
C ALA A 167 9.25 11.68 11.42
N LEU A 168 8.90 11.73 10.13
CA LEU A 168 7.55 11.47 9.64
C LEU A 168 7.14 10.01 9.90
N ALA A 169 7.97 9.03 9.54
CA ALA A 169 7.70 7.62 9.84
C ALA A 169 7.45 7.37 11.34
N VAL A 170 8.30 7.90 12.22
CA VAL A 170 8.14 7.78 13.68
C VAL A 170 6.83 8.43 14.15
N PHE A 171 6.54 9.64 13.66
CA PHE A 171 5.32 10.37 13.98
C PHE A 171 4.05 9.57 13.61
N ARG A 172 3.99 9.07 12.38
CA ARG A 172 2.85 8.27 11.89
C ARG A 172 2.63 7.02 12.71
N ARG A 173 3.69 6.24 12.94
CA ARG A 173 3.59 5.00 13.74
C ARG A 173 3.08 5.26 15.15
N ASN A 174 3.57 6.33 15.79
CA ASN A 174 3.11 6.73 17.12
C ASN A 174 1.63 7.14 17.11
N CYS A 175 1.21 7.98 16.16
CA CYS A 175 -0.18 8.42 16.04
C CYS A 175 -1.16 7.25 15.80
N LEU A 176 -0.72 6.22 15.06
CA LEU A 176 -1.53 5.06 14.70
C LEU A 176 -1.41 3.90 15.69
N GLY A 177 -0.58 4.02 16.74
CA GLY A 177 -0.34 2.94 17.68
C GLY A 177 0.30 1.71 17.04
N LEU A 178 1.07 1.88 15.97
CA LEU A 178 1.69 0.78 15.26
C LEU A 178 2.93 0.27 16.02
N PRO A 179 3.18 -1.05 16.08
CA PRO A 179 4.36 -1.59 16.73
C PRO A 179 5.66 -1.00 16.17
N GLU A 180 6.65 -0.75 17.02
CA GLU A 180 7.95 -0.32 16.53
C GLU A 180 8.62 -1.45 15.74
N GLN A 181 8.65 -2.67 16.28
CA GLN A 181 9.26 -3.82 15.60
C GLN A 181 8.31 -4.47 14.60
N PRO A 182 8.82 -4.97 13.45
CA PRO A 182 8.02 -5.73 12.51
C PRO A 182 7.61 -7.08 13.13
N GLU A 183 6.39 -7.52 12.83
CA GLU A 183 5.85 -8.77 13.35
C GLU A 183 6.41 -9.97 12.57
N PRO A 184 6.83 -11.07 13.23
CA PRO A 184 7.23 -12.28 12.51
C PRO A 184 6.09 -12.82 11.65
N ALA A 185 6.38 -13.15 10.38
CA ALA A 185 5.39 -13.71 9.45
C ALA A 185 5.64 -15.19 9.08
N GLY A 186 6.47 -15.88 9.88
CA GLY A 186 6.85 -17.26 9.66
C GLY A 186 8.26 -17.44 9.11
N GLU A 187 8.69 -18.70 9.01
CA GLU A 187 9.95 -19.09 8.38
C GLU A 187 9.67 -19.68 7.00
N PHE A 188 10.40 -19.18 6.01
CA PHE A 188 10.27 -19.58 4.61
C PHE A 188 11.60 -20.14 4.10
N ASP A 189 11.54 -20.99 3.09
CA ASP A 189 12.75 -21.38 2.36
C ASP A 189 13.12 -20.30 1.33
N PHE A 190 12.10 -19.68 0.73
CA PHE A 190 12.23 -18.71 -0.36
C PHE A 190 11.23 -17.56 -0.22
N VAL A 191 11.71 -16.32 -0.30
CA VAL A 191 10.86 -15.13 -0.38
C VAL A 191 10.99 -14.52 -1.77
N VAL A 192 9.86 -14.36 -2.45
CA VAL A 192 9.76 -13.67 -3.73
C VAL A 192 9.10 -12.32 -3.49
N THR A 193 9.80 -11.23 -3.84
CA THR A 193 9.29 -9.87 -3.71
C THR A 193 8.89 -9.36 -5.08
N GLY A 194 7.59 -9.15 -5.31
CA GLY A 194 7.02 -8.73 -6.58
C GLY A 194 6.19 -9.84 -7.23
N GLY A 195 4.88 -9.62 -7.32
CA GLY A 195 3.87 -10.50 -7.89
C GLY A 195 3.63 -10.30 -9.39
N GLY A 196 4.62 -9.79 -10.12
CA GLY A 196 4.61 -9.79 -11.59
C GLY A 196 4.63 -11.21 -12.16
N ILE A 197 4.57 -11.35 -13.49
CA ILE A 197 4.66 -12.68 -14.14
C ILE A 197 5.94 -13.42 -13.73
N ALA A 198 7.09 -12.74 -13.71
CA ALA A 198 8.36 -13.33 -13.32
C ALA A 198 8.33 -13.86 -11.87
N GLY A 199 7.94 -13.03 -10.90
CA GLY A 199 7.89 -13.43 -9.50
C GLY A 199 6.80 -14.48 -9.21
N THR A 200 5.65 -14.40 -9.87
CA THR A 200 4.60 -15.42 -9.76
C THR A 200 5.08 -16.77 -10.27
N CYS A 201 5.74 -16.80 -11.45
CA CYS A 201 6.33 -18.03 -11.98
C CYS A 201 7.44 -18.59 -11.06
N ALA A 202 8.28 -17.73 -10.49
CA ALA A 202 9.33 -18.13 -9.54
C ALA A 202 8.72 -18.77 -8.29
N ALA A 203 7.68 -18.16 -7.72
CA ALA A 203 6.98 -18.66 -6.54
C ALA A 203 6.30 -20.02 -6.80
N LEU A 204 5.55 -20.14 -7.90
CA LEU A 204 4.89 -21.40 -8.30
C LEU A 204 5.91 -22.52 -8.50
N THR A 205 6.98 -22.25 -9.24
CA THR A 205 8.02 -23.25 -9.53
C THR A 205 8.69 -23.72 -8.24
N ALA A 206 9.10 -22.78 -7.36
CA ALA A 206 9.72 -23.11 -6.09
C ALA A 206 8.80 -23.92 -5.17
N ALA A 207 7.52 -23.54 -5.08
CA ALA A 207 6.52 -24.22 -4.27
C ALA A 207 6.28 -25.66 -4.74
N ARG A 208 6.18 -25.87 -6.06
CA ARG A 208 6.03 -27.21 -6.68
C ARG A 208 7.26 -28.09 -6.53
N LEU A 209 8.44 -27.48 -6.37
CA LEU A 209 9.68 -28.18 -6.01
C LEU A 209 9.82 -28.44 -4.50
N GLY A 210 8.80 -28.09 -3.70
CA GLY A 210 8.71 -28.42 -2.28
C GLY A 210 9.19 -27.34 -1.32
N LEU A 211 9.55 -26.14 -1.80
CA LEU A 211 9.96 -25.03 -0.93
C LEU A 211 8.74 -24.35 -0.29
N LYS A 212 8.85 -23.94 0.98
CA LYS A 212 7.91 -22.99 1.60
C LYS A 212 8.20 -21.59 1.08
N VAL A 213 7.24 -20.99 0.38
CA VAL A 213 7.41 -19.71 -0.31
C VAL A 213 6.57 -18.62 0.32
N ALA A 214 7.14 -17.44 0.52
CA ALA A 214 6.36 -16.20 0.67
C ALA A 214 6.37 -15.44 -0.67
N LEU A 215 5.19 -15.18 -1.25
CA LEU A 215 5.05 -14.29 -2.40
C LEU A 215 4.47 -12.96 -1.94
N VAL A 216 5.25 -11.89 -2.05
CA VAL A 216 4.89 -10.54 -1.58
C VAL A 216 4.55 -9.65 -2.77
N GLN A 217 3.39 -9.02 -2.75
CA GLN A 217 2.92 -8.12 -3.80
C GLN A 217 2.28 -6.88 -3.16
N ASP A 218 2.65 -5.69 -3.62
CA ASP A 218 2.22 -4.43 -3.01
C ASP A 218 0.80 -4.00 -3.41
N ARG A 219 0.23 -4.69 -4.39
CA ARG A 219 -1.11 -4.49 -4.96
C ARG A 219 -2.06 -5.66 -4.68
N PRO A 220 -3.38 -5.50 -4.85
CA PRO A 220 -4.36 -6.54 -4.59
C PRO A 220 -4.41 -7.64 -5.68
N VAL A 221 -3.70 -7.46 -6.80
CA VAL A 221 -3.70 -8.40 -7.93
C VAL A 221 -2.28 -8.81 -8.31
N LEU A 222 -2.18 -9.97 -8.97
CA LEU A 222 -0.95 -10.52 -9.54
C LEU A 222 -0.85 -10.21 -11.04
N GLY A 223 0.34 -10.40 -11.61
CA GLY A 223 0.64 -10.21 -13.03
C GLY A 223 1.42 -8.93 -13.34
N GLY A 224 1.56 -8.01 -12.38
CA GLY A 224 2.32 -6.77 -12.57
C GLY A 224 1.71 -5.94 -13.70
N ASN A 225 2.50 -5.61 -14.72
CA ASN A 225 1.99 -4.90 -15.90
C ASN A 225 0.90 -5.69 -16.65
N ASN A 226 0.88 -7.02 -16.50
CA ASN A 226 -0.16 -7.89 -17.04
C ASN A 226 -1.36 -8.09 -16.09
N SER A 227 -1.62 -7.14 -15.22
CA SER A 227 -2.84 -7.10 -14.40
C SER A 227 -3.93 -6.22 -15.02
N SER A 228 -5.14 -6.32 -14.48
CA SER A 228 -6.25 -5.42 -14.84
C SER A 228 -6.00 -3.95 -14.47
N GLU A 229 -5.03 -3.66 -13.59
CA GLU A 229 -4.64 -2.29 -13.20
C GLU A 229 -3.82 -1.59 -14.29
N VAL A 230 -2.83 -2.27 -14.89
CA VAL A 230 -1.88 -1.65 -15.84
C VAL A 230 -2.21 -1.97 -17.29
N ARG A 231 -2.76 -3.16 -17.54
CA ARG A 231 -3.29 -3.59 -18.83
C ARG A 231 -2.27 -3.63 -19.98
N VAL A 232 -1.13 -4.29 -19.75
CA VAL A 232 -0.17 -4.69 -20.79
C VAL A 232 -0.28 -6.20 -21.01
N TRP A 233 -0.66 -6.64 -22.21
CA TRP A 233 -0.78 -8.08 -22.49
C TRP A 233 0.59 -8.77 -22.40
N LEU A 234 0.57 -10.06 -22.06
CA LEU A 234 1.77 -10.89 -22.05
C LEU A 234 2.36 -10.99 -23.46
N GLN A 235 3.67 -10.79 -23.56
CA GLN A 235 4.43 -11.00 -24.79
C GLN A 235 5.64 -11.90 -24.50
N GLY A 236 6.11 -12.58 -25.54
CA GLY A 236 7.27 -13.46 -25.50
C GLY A 236 6.93 -14.83 -26.10
N ALA A 237 7.85 -15.38 -26.89
CA ALA A 237 7.75 -16.77 -27.33
C ALA A 237 8.03 -17.70 -26.15
N ARG A 238 7.29 -18.81 -26.09
CA ARG A 238 7.46 -19.88 -25.09
C ARG A 238 7.40 -21.22 -25.80
N ASN A 239 7.99 -22.24 -25.18
CA ASN A 239 7.94 -23.62 -25.65
C ASN A 239 8.57 -23.81 -27.06
N GLU A 240 9.54 -22.98 -27.42
CA GLU A 240 10.30 -23.10 -28.67
C GLU A 240 11.46 -24.09 -28.54
N GLU A 241 11.85 -24.72 -29.64
CA GLU A 241 13.06 -25.56 -29.69
C GLU A 241 14.34 -24.73 -29.46
N PRO A 242 15.35 -25.23 -28.71
CA PRO A 242 15.48 -26.57 -28.13
C PRO A 242 14.90 -26.71 -26.71
N TRP A 243 14.07 -25.76 -26.26
CA TRP A 243 13.59 -25.65 -24.89
C TRP A 243 12.06 -25.74 -24.78
N PRO A 244 11.44 -26.89 -25.16
CA PRO A 244 10.00 -27.02 -25.31
C PRO A 244 9.22 -26.85 -23.99
N ASN A 245 9.88 -26.83 -22.83
CA ASN A 245 9.24 -26.65 -21.52
C ASN A 245 9.39 -25.23 -20.94
N ILE A 246 10.22 -24.37 -21.54
CA ILE A 246 10.40 -22.99 -21.05
C ILE A 246 9.12 -22.20 -21.32
N GLY A 247 8.45 -21.80 -20.24
CA GLY A 247 7.19 -21.04 -20.28
C GLY A 247 5.93 -21.85 -19.98
N ASN A 248 6.04 -23.13 -19.58
CA ASN A 248 4.88 -23.91 -19.13
C ASN A 248 4.10 -23.22 -18.01
N VAL A 249 4.80 -22.69 -16.99
CA VAL A 249 4.15 -21.96 -15.89
C VAL A 249 3.57 -20.62 -16.36
N VAL A 250 4.22 -19.96 -17.32
CA VAL A 250 3.69 -18.71 -17.93
C VAL A 250 2.37 -19.02 -18.65
N ALA A 251 2.28 -20.15 -19.35
CA ALA A 251 1.08 -20.58 -20.06
C ALA A 251 -0.13 -20.77 -19.14
N GLU A 252 0.08 -21.23 -17.89
CA GLU A 252 -0.99 -21.37 -16.90
C GLU A 252 -1.57 -20.02 -16.45
N LEU A 253 -0.76 -18.96 -16.48
CA LEU A 253 -1.12 -17.60 -16.08
C LEU A 253 -1.58 -16.72 -17.24
N GLU A 254 -1.35 -17.19 -18.46
CA GLU A 254 -1.58 -16.43 -19.68
C GLU A 254 -3.07 -16.31 -19.98
N GLN A 255 -3.48 -15.10 -20.36
CA GLN A 255 -4.86 -14.79 -20.70
C GLN A 255 -5.31 -15.54 -21.96
N ASP A 256 -6.59 -15.87 -22.02
CA ASP A 256 -7.17 -16.55 -23.17
C ASP A 256 -7.20 -15.63 -24.39
N ASP A 257 -7.51 -14.35 -24.17
CA ASP A 257 -7.52 -13.33 -25.21
C ASP A 257 -6.19 -12.54 -25.22
N ARG A 258 -5.63 -12.30 -26.42
CA ARG A 258 -4.33 -11.63 -26.59
C ARG A 258 -4.38 -10.46 -27.58
N ALA A 259 -3.45 -9.52 -27.40
CA ALA A 259 -3.19 -8.41 -28.33
C ALA A 259 -4.37 -7.43 -28.50
N HIS A 260 -4.86 -6.90 -27.39
CA HIS A 260 -5.93 -5.89 -27.36
C HIS A 260 -5.38 -4.48 -27.22
N TYR A 261 -5.98 -3.53 -27.94
CA TYR A 261 -5.55 -2.14 -27.95
C TYR A 261 -6.75 -1.19 -27.90
N GLY A 262 -6.50 0.03 -27.45
CA GLY A 262 -7.49 1.11 -27.48
C GLY A 262 -8.73 0.79 -26.63
N PRO A 263 -9.94 1.20 -27.05
CA PRO A 263 -11.18 1.03 -26.27
C PRO A 263 -11.53 -0.44 -25.97
N ALA A 264 -11.01 -1.39 -26.74
CA ALA A 264 -11.19 -2.81 -26.48
C ALA A 264 -10.31 -3.34 -25.35
N ASN A 265 -9.28 -2.59 -24.92
CA ASN A 265 -8.38 -2.99 -23.84
C ASN A 265 -9.04 -2.83 -22.46
N ARG A 266 -9.84 -3.82 -22.09
CA ARG A 266 -10.66 -3.85 -20.89
C ARG A 266 -10.00 -4.61 -19.75
N ALA A 267 -10.32 -4.23 -18.51
CA ALA A 267 -9.73 -4.80 -17.30
C ALA A 267 -9.98 -6.31 -17.18
N GLU A 268 -11.16 -6.77 -17.58
CA GLU A 268 -11.61 -8.16 -17.42
C GLU A 268 -10.84 -9.14 -18.32
N LEU A 269 -10.24 -8.65 -19.40
CA LEU A 269 -9.38 -9.46 -20.29
C LEU A 269 -8.11 -9.91 -19.58
N TYR A 270 -7.79 -9.32 -18.42
CA TYR A 270 -6.55 -9.61 -17.73
C TYR A 270 -6.59 -10.84 -16.83
N GLU A 271 -7.79 -11.38 -16.54
CA GLU A 271 -7.98 -12.65 -15.82
C GLU A 271 -7.19 -12.72 -14.48
N ASP A 272 -7.23 -11.65 -13.68
CA ASP A 272 -6.48 -11.59 -12.41
C ASP A 272 -6.85 -12.74 -11.46
N GLU A 273 -8.13 -13.13 -11.44
CA GLU A 273 -8.68 -14.25 -10.68
C GLU A 273 -8.09 -15.59 -11.11
N LYS A 274 -7.77 -15.78 -12.40
CA LYS A 274 -7.09 -17.00 -12.87
C LYS A 274 -5.69 -17.10 -12.26
N LYS A 275 -4.92 -16.01 -12.31
CA LYS A 275 -3.58 -15.96 -11.70
C LYS A 275 -3.64 -16.20 -10.19
N LEU A 276 -4.59 -15.58 -9.50
CA LEU A 276 -4.82 -15.78 -8.07
C LEU A 276 -5.24 -17.21 -7.75
N ALA A 277 -6.10 -17.83 -8.56
CA ALA A 277 -6.55 -19.20 -8.37
C ALA A 277 -5.38 -20.20 -8.48
N VAL A 278 -4.52 -20.04 -9.49
CA VAL A 278 -3.32 -20.87 -9.67
C VAL A 278 -2.39 -20.76 -8.45
N VAL A 279 -2.09 -19.55 -7.98
CA VAL A 279 -1.25 -19.37 -6.79
C VAL A 279 -1.89 -19.90 -5.51
N ARG A 280 -3.18 -19.67 -5.30
CA ARG A 280 -3.90 -20.13 -4.10
C ARG A 280 -4.07 -21.65 -4.05
N ALA A 281 -3.98 -22.33 -5.19
CA ALA A 281 -4.01 -23.79 -5.25
C ALA A 281 -2.71 -24.43 -4.72
N GLU A 282 -1.61 -23.68 -4.63
CA GLU A 282 -0.33 -24.18 -4.14
C GLU A 282 -0.24 -24.09 -2.60
N PRO A 283 -0.24 -25.23 -1.87
CA PRO A 283 -0.27 -25.21 -0.40
C PRO A 283 1.01 -24.68 0.25
N ASN A 284 2.11 -24.66 -0.50
CA ASN A 284 3.41 -24.19 -0.03
C ASN A 284 3.61 -22.68 -0.20
N ILE A 285 2.65 -21.96 -0.78
CA ILE A 285 2.74 -20.50 -0.96
C ILE A 285 1.93 -19.79 0.12
N THR A 286 2.60 -18.94 0.89
CA THR A 286 1.95 -17.86 1.64
C THR A 286 1.93 -16.61 0.76
N LEU A 287 0.74 -16.24 0.29
CA LEU A 287 0.54 -15.05 -0.54
C LEU A 287 0.27 -13.82 0.35
N LEU A 288 1.08 -12.77 0.23
CA LEU A 288 0.91 -11.47 0.87
C LEU A 288 0.61 -10.41 -0.18
N LEU A 289 -0.66 -10.24 -0.51
CA LEU A 289 -1.14 -9.10 -1.31
C LEU A 289 -1.19 -7.83 -0.46
N GLU A 290 -1.15 -6.67 -1.10
CA GLU A 290 -1.17 -5.35 -0.44
C GLU A 290 -0.06 -5.20 0.62
N HIS A 291 1.13 -5.74 0.33
CA HIS A 291 2.33 -5.62 1.15
C HIS A 291 3.52 -5.20 0.29
N ARG A 292 4.16 -4.08 0.64
CA ARG A 292 5.37 -3.59 -0.05
C ARG A 292 6.60 -3.84 0.80
N VAL A 293 7.62 -4.46 0.23
CA VAL A 293 8.94 -4.56 0.89
C VAL A 293 9.62 -3.20 0.87
N ASN A 294 10.05 -2.72 2.05
CA ASN A 294 10.67 -1.40 2.20
C ASN A 294 11.93 -1.41 3.09
N ALA A 295 12.34 -2.56 3.61
CA ALA A 295 13.63 -2.71 4.27
C ALA A 295 14.12 -4.16 4.15
N VAL A 296 15.43 -4.34 4.32
CA VAL A 296 16.09 -5.64 4.37
C VAL A 296 16.95 -5.73 5.63
N GLU A 297 17.08 -6.93 6.17
CA GLU A 297 18.02 -7.23 7.24
C GLU A 297 19.16 -8.07 6.68
N THR A 298 20.41 -7.64 6.91
CA THR A 298 21.60 -8.34 6.47
C THR A 298 22.42 -8.82 7.67
N ALA A 299 23.00 -10.02 7.55
CA ALA A 299 24.01 -10.50 8.47
C ALA A 299 25.40 -10.09 8.00
N SER A 300 26.24 -9.68 8.95
CA SER A 300 27.64 -9.34 8.70
C SER A 300 28.46 -10.56 8.26
N GLY A 301 29.28 -10.38 7.23
CA GLY A 301 30.18 -11.41 6.67
C GLY A 301 30.60 -11.02 5.25
N PRO A 302 31.69 -11.59 4.70
CA PRO A 302 32.04 -11.43 3.29
C PRO A 302 31.60 -12.65 2.45
N PRO A 303 30.63 -12.52 1.51
CA PRO A 303 29.77 -11.36 1.27
C PRO A 303 28.62 -11.25 2.30
N PRO A 304 28.03 -10.05 2.48
CA PRO A 304 26.89 -9.86 3.36
C PRO A 304 25.70 -10.68 2.85
N ARG A 305 24.91 -11.24 3.78
CA ARG A 305 23.80 -12.12 3.43
C ARG A 305 22.47 -11.53 3.90
N ILE A 306 21.51 -11.43 3.00
CA ILE A 306 20.12 -11.09 3.36
C ILE A 306 19.57 -12.21 4.24
N THR A 307 18.97 -11.82 5.37
CA THR A 307 18.37 -12.73 6.36
C THR A 307 16.87 -12.58 6.48
N ALA A 308 16.35 -11.38 6.19
CA ALA A 308 14.92 -11.12 6.11
C ALA A 308 14.63 -9.90 5.23
N VAL A 309 13.40 -9.83 4.74
CA VAL A 309 12.81 -8.60 4.21
C VAL A 309 11.68 -8.13 5.13
N ILE A 310 11.48 -6.81 5.19
CA ILE A 310 10.38 -6.20 5.94
C ILE A 310 9.35 -5.70 4.95
N ALA A 311 8.15 -6.26 5.04
CA ALA A 311 7.01 -5.90 4.21
C ALA A 311 5.99 -5.08 5.01
N GLN A 312 5.63 -3.90 4.53
CA GLN A 312 4.61 -3.03 5.11
C GLN A 312 3.29 -3.19 4.35
N SER A 313 2.20 -3.43 5.08
CA SER A 313 0.86 -3.42 4.49
C SER A 313 0.56 -2.04 3.91
N THR A 314 0.15 -2.00 2.64
CA THR A 314 -0.25 -0.79 1.91
C THR A 314 -1.66 -0.31 2.27
N LEU A 315 -2.31 -0.96 3.25
CA LEU A 315 -3.61 -0.54 3.78
C LEU A 315 -3.57 -0.17 5.27
N THR A 316 -2.69 -0.81 6.05
CA THR A 316 -2.73 -0.72 7.52
C THR A 316 -1.45 -0.19 8.15
N GLY A 317 -0.36 -0.06 7.38
CA GLY A 317 0.96 0.35 7.90
C GLY A 317 1.64 -0.66 8.84
N ARG A 318 0.99 -1.80 9.13
CA ARG A 318 1.60 -2.90 9.90
C ARG A 318 2.74 -3.50 9.10
N ARG A 319 3.81 -3.88 9.81
CA ARG A 319 5.02 -4.43 9.19
C ARG A 319 5.18 -5.89 9.56
N ARG A 320 5.56 -6.69 8.57
CA ARG A 320 5.83 -8.12 8.68
C ARG A 320 7.30 -8.38 8.35
N ARG A 321 7.95 -9.20 9.16
CA ARG A 321 9.30 -9.69 8.95
C ARG A 321 9.24 -11.08 8.33
N LEU A 322 9.82 -11.22 7.14
CA LEU A 322 9.84 -12.44 6.35
C LEU A 322 11.28 -12.96 6.28
N ALA A 323 11.60 -13.95 7.10
CA ALA A 323 12.91 -14.58 7.13
C ALA A 323 12.96 -15.77 6.17
N ALA A 324 14.06 -15.89 5.41
CA ALA A 324 14.24 -16.99 4.48
C ALA A 324 15.69 -17.34 4.21
N ARG A 325 15.90 -18.50 3.58
CA ARG A 325 17.22 -18.89 3.09
C ARG A 325 17.58 -18.15 1.80
N TRP A 326 16.62 -18.08 0.88
CA TRP A 326 16.76 -17.52 -0.45
C TRP A 326 15.77 -16.37 -0.67
N PHE A 327 16.17 -15.41 -1.51
CA PHE A 327 15.38 -14.24 -1.85
C PHE A 327 15.44 -14.02 -3.36
N ALA A 328 14.31 -13.69 -3.97
CA ALA A 328 14.26 -13.19 -5.35
C ALA A 328 13.66 -11.79 -5.36
N ASP A 329 14.43 -10.86 -5.91
CA ASP A 329 13.93 -9.53 -6.24
C ASP A 329 13.25 -9.58 -7.60
N CYS A 330 11.93 -9.47 -7.59
CA CYS A 330 11.07 -9.45 -8.77
C CYS A 330 10.21 -8.17 -8.78
N THR A 331 10.67 -7.09 -8.13
CA THR A 331 9.87 -5.86 -8.00
C THR A 331 9.74 -5.09 -9.31
N GLY A 332 10.64 -5.36 -10.26
CA GLY A 332 10.76 -4.62 -11.52
C GLY A 332 11.71 -3.43 -11.45
N ASP A 333 11.96 -2.92 -10.23
CA ASP A 333 12.78 -1.72 -9.96
C ASP A 333 14.01 -2.01 -9.10
N ALA A 334 14.36 -3.28 -8.89
CA ALA A 334 15.51 -3.75 -8.08
C ALA A 334 15.50 -3.23 -6.62
N THR A 335 14.32 -3.15 -6.01
CA THR A 335 14.12 -2.55 -4.68
C THR A 335 14.88 -3.30 -3.58
N VAL A 336 14.82 -4.63 -3.57
CA VAL A 336 15.51 -5.45 -2.56
C VAL A 336 17.01 -5.40 -2.79
N GLY A 337 17.45 -5.44 -4.06
CA GLY A 337 18.87 -5.29 -4.43
C GLY A 337 19.46 -3.97 -3.93
N ALA A 338 18.80 -2.85 -4.23
CA ALA A 338 19.21 -1.53 -3.78
C ALA A 338 19.20 -1.40 -2.25
N LEU A 339 18.15 -1.88 -1.57
CA LEU A 339 18.07 -1.86 -0.10
C LEU A 339 19.18 -2.70 0.56
N ALA A 340 19.64 -3.76 -0.12
CA ALA A 340 20.72 -4.61 0.37
C ALA A 340 22.13 -4.08 0.05
N GLY A 341 22.25 -3.01 -0.76
CA GLY A 341 23.53 -2.52 -1.28
C GLY A 341 24.22 -3.54 -2.20
N ALA A 342 23.42 -4.23 -3.02
CA ALA A 342 23.87 -5.26 -3.96
C ALA A 342 23.93 -4.76 -5.43
N ASP A 343 23.83 -3.45 -5.62
CA ASP A 343 23.82 -2.72 -6.90
C ASP A 343 25.21 -2.38 -7.46
#